data_AF-A0A1G4NTV1-F1
#
_entry.id   AF-A0A1G4NTV1-F1
#
_cell.length_a   1.000
_cell.length_b   1.000
_cell.length_c   1.000
_cell.angle_alpha   90.00
_cell.angle_beta   90.00
_cell.angle_gamma   90.00
#
_symmetry.space_group_name_H-M   'P 1'
#
loop_
_entity.id
_entity.type
_entity.pdbx_description
1 polymer ?
#
loop_
_entity_poly.entity_id
_entity_poly.type
_entity_poly.pdbx_seq_one_letter_code
_entity_poly.pdbx_strand_id
1 'polypeptide(L)'
;MNINNTIALMTSNTNWSTQIAFIMITSNIFAIGIGRYAIQVRNLGPSMSIAGLQGFGLTELLATTSLGHVIGAGIILGLRSTGLII
;
A
#
# COMPACT_ATOMS: atom_id res chain seq x y z
N MET A 1 22.49 12.07 -20.37
CA MET A 1 22.60 10.81 -19.60
C MET A 1 22.27 9.67 -20.53
N ASN A 2 23.15 8.66 -20.64
CA ASN A 2 22.96 7.54 -21.56
C ASN A 2 21.79 6.67 -21.05
N ILE A 3 20.75 6.47 -21.88
CA ILE A 3 19.52 5.74 -21.51
C ILE A 3 19.83 4.35 -20.94
N ASN A 4 20.92 3.73 -21.41
CA ASN A 4 21.38 2.42 -20.97
C ASN A 4 21.83 2.42 -19.50
N ASN A 5 22.40 3.53 -19.03
CA ASN A 5 22.83 3.68 -17.64
C ASN A 5 21.65 3.83 -16.69
N THR A 6 20.58 4.53 -17.12
CA THR A 6 19.35 4.66 -16.32
C THR A 6 18.59 3.33 -16.21
N ILE A 7 18.62 2.50 -17.25
CA ILE A 7 17.98 1.18 -17.24
C ILE A 7 18.75 0.20 -16.35
N ALA A 8 20.08 0.27 -16.33
CA ALA A 8 20.93 -0.59 -15.50
C ALA A 8 20.81 -0.32 -13.99
N LEU A 9 20.46 0.90 -13.56
CA LEU A 9 20.16 1.18 -12.15
C LEU A 9 18.79 0.63 -11.71
N MET A 10 17.84 0.48 -12.63
CA MET A 10 16.49 -0.04 -12.35
C MET A 10 16.49 -1.56 -12.10
N THR A 11 17.49 -2.28 -12.61
CA THR A 11 17.67 -3.73 -12.39
C THR A 11 18.30 -4.05 -11.04
N SER A 12 18.00 -3.27 -9.99
CA SER A 12 18.37 -3.61 -8.62
C SER A 12 17.44 -4.73 -8.12
N ASN A 13 18.03 -5.89 -7.86
CA ASN A 13 17.40 -7.10 -7.32
C ASN A 13 16.23 -6.76 -6.38
N THR A 14 15.01 -7.13 -6.75
CA THR A 14 13.82 -7.03 -5.89
C THR A 14 13.81 -8.23 -4.96
N ASN A 15 14.78 -8.34 -4.06
CA ASN A 15 14.71 -9.36 -3.02
C ASN A 15 13.61 -8.96 -2.04
N TRP A 16 12.58 -9.79 -1.95
CA TRP A 16 11.49 -9.57 -1.01
C TRP A 16 12.02 -9.81 0.41
N SER A 17 12.01 -8.76 1.23
CA SER A 17 12.54 -8.76 2.59
C SER A 17 11.43 -8.54 3.61
N THR A 18 11.61 -9.04 4.83
CA THR A 18 10.68 -8.83 5.95
C THR A 18 10.47 -7.34 6.27
N GLN A 19 11.46 -6.49 5.99
CA GLN A 19 11.33 -5.04 6.13
C GLN A 19 10.32 -4.44 5.13
N ILE A 20 10.31 -4.93 3.89
CA ILE A 20 9.37 -4.52 2.85
C ILE A 20 7.95 -4.93 3.25
N ALA A 21 7.78 -6.14 3.77
CA ALA A 21 6.49 -6.62 4.27
C ALA A 21 5.96 -5.76 5.42
N PHE A 22 6.83 -5.36 6.35
CA PHE A 22 6.46 -4.46 7.45
C PHE A 22 5.96 -3.10 6.93
N ILE A 23 6.69 -2.49 6.00
CA ILE A 23 6.30 -1.21 5.37
C ILE A 23 4.94 -1.33 4.66
N MET A 24 4.68 -2.44 3.95
CA MET A 24 3.39 -2.69 3.30
C MET A 24 2.23 -2.81 4.29
N ILE A 25 2.43 -3.52 5.39
CA ILE A 25 1.40 -3.70 6.42
C ILE A 25 1.08 -2.36 7.08
N THR A 26 2.10 -1.57 7.45
CA THR A 26 1.91 -0.24 8.02
C THR A 26 1.17 0.68 7.05
N SER A 27 1.50 0.64 5.76
CA SER A 27 0.83 1.44 4.73
C SER A 27 -0.65 1.06 4.55
N ASN A 28 -0.98 -0.23 4.63
CA ASN A 28 -2.37 -0.70 4.60
C ASN A 28 -3.16 -0.25 5.83
N ILE A 29 -2.60 -0.37 7.04
CA ILE A 29 -3.27 0.08 8.27
C ILE A 29 -3.53 1.59 8.20
N PHE A 30 -2.56 2.36 7.71
CA PHE A 30 -2.70 3.80 7.52
C PHE A 30 -3.82 4.14 6.52
N ALA A 31 -3.86 3.46 5.38
CA ALA A 31 -4.88 3.67 4.35
C ALA A 31 -6.29 3.27 4.82
N ILE A 32 -6.42 2.19 5.61
CA ILE A 32 -7.69 1.80 6.23
C ILE A 32 -8.15 2.88 7.22
N GLY A 33 -7.23 3.42 8.02
CA GLY A 33 -7.50 4.54 8.93
C GLY A 33 -8.03 5.76 8.20
N ILE A 34 -7.36 6.20 7.13
CA ILE A 34 -7.80 7.33 6.29
C ILE A 34 -9.14 7.04 5.63
N GLY A 35 -9.30 5.85 5.05
CA GLY A 35 -10.55 5.45 4.39
C GLY A 35 -11.75 5.51 5.31
N ARG A 36 -11.57 5.20 6.60
CA ARG A 36 -12.64 5.34 7.60
C ARG A 36 -13.14 6.77 7.76
N TYR A 37 -12.29 7.78 7.56
CA TYR A 37 -12.67 9.20 7.64
C TYR A 37 -13.01 9.81 6.29
N ALA A 38 -12.44 9.28 5.19
CA ALA A 38 -12.59 9.83 3.85
C ALA A 38 -13.80 9.28 3.07
N ILE A 39 -14.27 8.07 3.38
CA ILE A 39 -15.37 7.45 2.64
C ILE A 39 -16.70 8.08 3.08
N GLN A 40 -17.28 8.89 2.18
CA GLN A 40 -18.56 9.57 2.40
C GLN A 40 -19.76 8.66 2.14
N VAL A 41 -19.65 7.69 1.22
CA VAL A 41 -20.71 6.73 0.94
C VAL A 41 -20.29 5.35 1.42
N ARG A 42 -20.73 5.02 2.64
CA ARG A 42 -20.53 3.73 3.29
C ARG A 42 -21.54 2.68 2.80
N ASN A 43 -21.17 1.41 2.88
CA ASN A 43 -22.06 0.27 2.57
C ASN A 43 -22.57 0.14 1.11
N LEU A 44 -21.81 0.59 0.11
CA LEU A 44 -22.06 0.23 -1.30
C LEU A 44 -21.60 -1.22 -1.57
N GLY A 45 -22.24 -2.20 -0.95
CA GLY A 45 -21.91 -3.61 -1.13
C GLY A 45 -22.31 -4.49 0.06
N PRO A 46 -22.17 -5.82 -0.05
CA PRO A 46 -22.47 -6.74 1.03
C PRO A 46 -21.66 -6.36 2.28
N SER A 47 -22.38 -6.08 3.36
CA SER A 47 -21.81 -5.73 4.66
C SER A 47 -21.12 -6.96 5.26
N MET A 48 -19.79 -6.97 5.31
CA MET A 48 -19.03 -7.97 6.06
C MET A 48 -18.80 -7.45 7.47
N SER A 49 -19.27 -8.18 8.47
CA SER A 49 -18.92 -7.93 9.86
C SER A 49 -17.48 -8.41 10.12
N ILE A 50 -16.49 -7.69 9.61
CA ILE A 50 -15.09 -7.96 9.93
C ILE A 50 -14.69 -7.15 11.18
N ALA A 51 -14.22 -7.85 12.21
CA ALA A 51 -13.52 -7.30 13.38
C ALA A 51 -14.23 -6.14 14.12
N GLY A 52 -15.54 -6.25 14.38
CA GLY A 52 -16.24 -5.32 15.30
C GLY A 52 -16.45 -3.89 14.79
N LEU A 53 -16.03 -3.57 13.56
CA LEU A 53 -16.42 -2.32 12.90
C LEU A 53 -17.77 -2.52 12.21
N GLN A 54 -18.85 -2.15 12.89
CA GLN A 54 -20.18 -2.06 12.28
C GLN A 54 -20.15 -1.14 11.06
N GLY A 55 -20.45 -1.70 9.88
CA GLY A 55 -20.62 -0.95 8.63
C GLY A 55 -19.38 -0.78 7.75
N PHE A 56 -18.35 -1.63 7.89
CA PHE A 56 -17.27 -1.70 6.90
C PHE A 56 -17.66 -2.65 5.76
N GLY A 57 -17.96 -2.11 4.58
CA GLY A 57 -18.28 -2.90 3.39
C GLY A 57 -17.05 -3.65 2.84
N LEU A 58 -17.30 -4.77 2.15
CA LEU A 58 -16.28 -5.50 1.38
C LEU A 58 -15.56 -4.59 0.38
N THR A 59 -16.34 -3.73 -0.29
CA THR A 59 -15.87 -2.73 -1.24
C THR A 59 -14.99 -1.67 -0.58
N GLU A 60 -15.30 -1.25 0.64
CA GLU A 60 -14.49 -0.28 1.39
C GLU A 60 -13.17 -0.89 1.84
N LEU A 61 -13.17 -2.15 2.30
CA LEU A 61 -11.95 -2.87 2.63
C LEU A 61 -11.05 -3.04 1.39
N LEU A 62 -11.62 -3.47 0.27
CA LEU A 62 -10.86 -3.63 -0.99
C LEU A 62 -10.32 -2.29 -1.51
N ALA A 63 -11.10 -1.21 -1.45
CA ALA A 63 -10.67 0.11 -1.87
C ALA A 63 -9.51 0.63 -1.00
N THR A 64 -9.65 0.54 0.32
CA THR A 64 -8.63 1.04 1.26
C THR A 64 -7.35 0.22 1.24
N THR A 65 -7.45 -1.10 1.12
CA THR A 65 -6.28 -1.97 0.95
C THR A 65 -5.59 -1.75 -0.40
N SER A 66 -6.34 -1.54 -1.48
CA SER A 66 -5.76 -1.18 -2.78
C SER A 66 -5.00 0.14 -2.72
N LEU A 67 -5.59 1.16 -2.08
CA LEU A 67 -4.92 2.45 -1.83
C LEU A 67 -3.64 2.26 -0.98
N GLY A 68 -3.71 1.45 0.07
CA GLY A 68 -2.56 1.09 0.90
C GLY A 68 -1.44 0.42 0.13
N HIS A 69 -1.76 -0.39 -0.88
CA HIS A 69 -0.77 -0.99 -1.77
C HIS A 69 -0.11 0.04 -2.71
N VAL A 70 -0.87 1.00 -3.24
CA VAL A 70 -0.29 2.08 -4.07
C VAL A 70 0.69 2.93 -3.25
N ILE A 71 0.28 3.34 -2.04
CA ILE A 71 1.13 4.11 -1.13
C ILE A 71 2.36 3.28 -0.73
N GLY A 72 2.17 2.03 -0.34
CA GLY A 72 3.24 1.13 0.06
C GLY A 72 4.28 0.93 -1.05
N ALA A 73 3.84 0.66 -2.28
CA ALA A 73 4.72 0.53 -3.44
C ALA A 73 5.52 1.81 -3.71
N GLY A 74 4.88 2.98 -3.58
CA GLY A 74 5.55 4.27 -3.71
C GLY A 74 6.63 4.49 -2.63
N ILE A 75 6.33 4.18 -1.37
CA ILE A 75 7.28 4.29 -0.25
C ILE A 75 8.45 3.33 -0.45
N ILE A 76 8.19 2.06 -0.81
CA ILE A 76 9.24 1.07 -1.03
C ILE A 76 10.16 1.51 -2.17
N LEU A 77 9.60 1.95 -3.29
CA LEU A 77 10.39 2.42 -4.43
C LEU A 77 11.20 3.68 -4.08
N GLY A 78 10.59 4.61 -3.33
CA GLY A 78 11.25 5.84 -2.87
C GLY A 78 12.41 5.56 -1.90
N LEU A 79 12.20 4.73 -0.87
CA LEU A 79 13.25 4.38 0.08
C LEU A 79 14.35 3.49 -0.55
N ARG A 80 14.02 2.69 -1.58
CA ARG A 80 15.04 2.00 -2.39
C ARG A 80 15.86 2.99 -3.20
N SER A 81 15.23 4.01 -3.79
CA SER A 81 15.94 5.05 -4.54
C SER A 81 16.89 5.89 -3.68
N THR A 82 16.65 6.00 -2.37
CA THR A 82 17.56 6.69 -1.44
C THR A 82 18.63 5.78 -0.85
N GLY A 83 18.62 4.47 -1.17
CA GLY A 83 19.57 3.49 -0.66
C GLY A 83 19.33 3.09 0.81
N LEU A 84 18.17 3.42 1.37
CA LEU A 84 17.82 3.15 2.78
C LEU A 84 17.31 1.72 3.00
N ILE A 85 16.90 1.05 1.92
CA ILE A 85 16.50 -0.37 1.88
C ILE A 85 17.11 -0.99 0.61
N ILE A 86 17.54 -2.24 0.74
CA ILE A 86 18.21 -3.02 -0.30
C ILE A 86 17.17 -3.89 -1.00
#